data_AF-A0A1B1ZP66-F1
#
_entry.id   AF-A0A1B1ZP66-F1
#
_cell.length_a   1.000
_cell.length_b   1.000
_cell.length_c   1.000
_cell.angle_alpha   90.00
_cell.angle_beta   90.00
_cell.angle_gamma   90.00
#
_symmetry.space_group_name_H-M   'P 1'
#
loop_
_entity.id
_entity.type
_entity.pdbx_description
1 polymer ?
#
loop_
_entity_poly.entity_id
_entity_poly.type
_entity_poly.pdbx_seq_one_letter_code
_entity_poly.pdbx_strand_id
1 'polypeptide(L)'
;METPSHAPQGTASDSLMAQITPDNVLAVRNELRFHAEKIREAIRAPGIENGFTPCGGDVVSVAAAESFNAKIGQIRDVHLAHAEELQDAAQRLEQAAREYGHTDDYIRDSFTDARPALQERLDGVRATYPART
;
A
#
# COMPACT_ATOMS: atom_id res chain seq x y z
N MET A 1 -6.06 29.05 -26.03
CA MET A 1 -4.97 29.03 -25.04
C MET A 1 -5.03 27.66 -24.40
N GLU A 2 -4.31 26.71 -24.97
CA GLU A 2 -4.37 25.29 -24.63
C GLU A 2 -3.50 25.03 -23.39
N THR A 3 -4.08 24.48 -22.34
CA THR A 3 -3.33 23.94 -21.19
C THR A 3 -2.76 22.58 -21.59
N PRO A 4 -1.44 22.35 -21.53
CA PRO A 4 -0.91 21.02 -21.79
C PRO A 4 -1.31 20.09 -20.65
N SER A 5 -1.95 18.99 -21.06
CA SER A 5 -2.19 17.80 -20.27
C SER A 5 -0.86 17.25 -19.78
N HIS A 6 -0.57 17.33 -18.48
CA HIS A 6 0.47 16.50 -17.87
C HIS A 6 -0.18 15.19 -17.43
N ALA A 7 -0.20 14.23 -18.34
CA ALA A 7 -0.33 12.83 -18.00
C ALA A 7 0.85 12.42 -17.09
N PRO A 8 0.64 11.66 -16.01
CA PRO A 8 1.76 11.09 -15.27
C PRO A 8 2.35 9.95 -16.12
N GLN A 9 3.44 10.24 -16.83
CA GLN A 9 4.29 9.22 -17.46
C GLN A 9 5.53 8.99 -16.59
N GLY A 10 5.94 7.72 -16.48
CA GLY A 10 6.85 7.15 -15.47
C GLY A 10 8.12 7.96 -15.16
N THR A 11 8.24 8.43 -13.91
CA THR A 11 9.45 9.14 -13.46
C THR A 11 9.93 8.71 -12.07
N ALA A 12 9.01 8.49 -11.13
CA ALA A 12 9.40 8.04 -9.79
C ALA A 12 9.86 6.58 -9.77
N SER A 13 9.12 5.68 -10.44
CA SER A 13 9.49 4.26 -10.52
C SER A 13 10.77 4.04 -11.32
N ASP A 14 10.96 4.72 -12.45
CA ASP A 14 12.16 4.51 -13.29
C ASP A 14 13.43 5.03 -12.63
N SER A 15 13.35 6.16 -11.93
CA SER A 15 14.45 6.69 -11.11
C SER A 15 14.78 5.78 -9.90
N LEU A 16 13.76 5.15 -9.32
CA LEU A 16 13.97 4.13 -8.28
C LEU A 16 14.66 2.91 -8.87
N MET A 17 14.19 2.38 -10.01
CA MET A 17 14.77 1.22 -10.70
C MET A 17 16.24 1.45 -11.09
N ALA A 18 16.63 2.67 -11.44
CA ALA A 18 18.02 3.03 -11.76
C ALA A 18 18.98 2.96 -10.54
N GLN A 19 18.45 2.97 -9.32
CA GLN A 19 19.23 2.86 -8.07
C GLN A 19 19.22 1.44 -7.49
N ILE A 20 18.52 0.51 -8.15
CA ILE A 20 18.47 -0.89 -7.73
C ILE A 20 19.70 -1.62 -8.24
N THR A 21 20.39 -2.30 -7.33
CA THR A 21 21.56 -3.12 -7.58
C THR A 21 21.24 -4.58 -7.24
N PRO A 22 22.05 -5.53 -7.73
CA PRO A 22 21.96 -6.93 -7.32
C PRO A 22 21.95 -7.13 -5.79
N ASP A 23 22.63 -6.25 -5.06
CA ASP A 23 22.80 -6.32 -3.61
C ASP A 23 21.57 -5.83 -2.83
N ASN A 24 20.82 -4.86 -3.38
CA ASN A 24 19.70 -4.22 -2.67
C ASN A 24 18.31 -4.62 -3.20
N VAL A 25 18.23 -5.27 -4.36
CA VAL A 25 16.96 -5.60 -5.06
C VAL A 25 15.96 -6.33 -4.17
N LEU A 26 16.42 -7.30 -3.38
CA LEU A 26 15.54 -8.09 -2.50
C LEU A 26 15.08 -7.29 -1.28
N ALA A 27 15.96 -6.46 -0.72
CA ALA A 27 15.59 -5.57 0.39
C ALA A 27 14.52 -4.56 -0.03
N VAL A 28 14.69 -3.93 -1.21
CA VAL A 28 13.70 -2.99 -1.75
C VAL A 28 12.39 -3.70 -2.10
N ARG A 29 12.44 -4.88 -2.74
CA ARG A 29 11.25 -5.72 -2.98
C ARG A 29 10.49 -5.98 -1.69
N ASN A 30 11.18 -6.37 -0.62
CA ASN A 30 10.55 -6.71 0.64
C ASN A 30 9.91 -5.47 1.30
N GLU A 31 10.54 -4.30 1.24
CA GLU A 31 9.96 -3.05 1.77
C GLU A 31 8.71 -2.59 1.00
N LEU A 32 8.70 -2.72 -0.33
CA LEU A 32 7.52 -2.40 -1.14
C LEU A 32 6.34 -3.32 -0.81
N ARG A 33 6.61 -4.63 -0.67
CA ARG A 33 5.59 -5.61 -0.22
C ARG A 33 5.04 -5.25 1.15
N PHE A 34 5.91 -4.93 2.10
CA PHE A 34 5.49 -4.49 3.42
C PHE A 34 4.61 -3.24 3.37
N HIS A 35 4.94 -2.24 2.55
CA HIS A 35 4.14 -1.04 2.42
C HIS A 35 2.75 -1.34 1.83
N ALA A 36 2.68 -2.19 0.81
CA ALA A 36 1.40 -2.63 0.25
C ALA A 36 0.53 -3.35 1.30
N GLU A 37 1.12 -4.25 2.10
CA GLU A 37 0.44 -4.93 3.20
C GLU A 37 -0.02 -3.96 4.28
N LYS A 38 0.83 -3.02 4.69
CA LYS A 38 0.50 -1.99 5.68
C LYS A 38 -0.70 -1.15 5.24
N ILE A 39 -0.77 -0.74 3.97
CA ILE A 39 -1.92 0.01 3.45
C ILE A 39 -3.19 -0.83 3.50
N ARG A 40 -3.13 -2.09 3.06
CA ARG A 40 -4.28 -3.01 3.09
C ARG A 40 -4.79 -3.23 4.50
N GLU A 41 -3.90 -3.40 5.47
CA GLU A 41 -4.25 -3.55 6.88
C GLU A 41 -4.87 -2.26 7.47
N ALA A 42 -4.31 -1.09 7.15
CA ALA A 42 -4.89 0.18 7.59
C ALA A 42 -6.31 0.41 7.05
N ILE A 43 -6.60 -0.03 5.82
CA ILE A 43 -7.93 0.07 5.21
C ILE A 43 -8.92 -0.93 5.83
N ARG A 44 -8.45 -2.13 6.21
CA ARG A 44 -9.25 -3.14 6.92
C ARG A 44 -9.51 -2.81 8.38
N ALA A 45 -8.95 -1.71 8.90
CA ALA A 45 -9.25 -1.28 10.25
C ALA A 45 -10.77 -1.04 10.38
N PRO A 46 -11.44 -1.55 11.43
CA PRO A 46 -12.91 -1.52 11.53
C PRO A 46 -13.55 -0.14 11.40
N GLY A 47 -12.84 0.94 11.72
CA GLY A 47 -13.35 2.31 11.56
C GLY A 47 -13.34 2.84 10.12
N ILE A 48 -12.48 2.30 9.25
CA ILE A 48 -12.42 2.65 7.83
C ILE A 48 -13.33 1.72 7.02
N GLU A 49 -13.31 0.42 7.32
CA GLU A 49 -14.06 -0.59 6.56
C GLU A 49 -15.58 -0.42 6.68
N ASN A 50 -16.08 -0.10 7.88
CA ASN A 50 -17.52 0.00 8.15
C ASN A 50 -18.12 1.37 7.78
N GLY A 51 -17.27 2.35 7.45
CA GLY A 51 -17.70 3.72 7.19
C GLY A 51 -18.22 4.44 8.44
N PHE A 52 -18.84 5.59 8.20
CA PHE A 52 -19.40 6.48 9.19
C PHE A 52 -20.92 6.26 9.34
N THR A 53 -21.38 6.05 10.56
CA THR A 53 -22.81 5.95 10.89
C THR A 53 -23.39 7.34 11.18
N PRO A 54 -24.67 7.60 10.83
CA PRO A 54 -25.30 8.87 11.18
C PRO A 54 -25.29 9.11 12.70
N CYS A 55 -24.91 10.33 13.12
CA CYS A 55 -24.93 10.74 14.53
C CYS A 55 -26.35 10.84 15.12
N GLY A 56 -27.37 10.86 14.25
CA GLY A 56 -28.77 10.99 14.59
C GLY A 56 -29.66 10.64 13.40
N GLY A 57 -30.98 10.54 13.63
CA GLY A 57 -31.97 10.24 12.58
C GLY A 57 -32.48 11.48 11.83
N ASP A 58 -31.98 12.67 12.13
CA ASP A 58 -32.36 13.88 11.42
C ASP A 58 -31.76 13.93 10.01
N VAL A 59 -32.39 14.71 9.13
CA VAL A 59 -32.01 14.81 7.72
C VAL A 59 -30.57 15.29 7.51
N VAL A 60 -30.03 16.11 8.42
CA VAL A 60 -28.66 16.62 8.32
C VAL A 60 -27.67 15.52 8.70
N SER A 61 -27.93 14.79 9.77
CA SER A 61 -27.08 13.66 10.20
C SER A 61 -26.98 12.56 9.13
N VAL A 62 -28.09 12.24 8.46
CA VAL A 62 -28.11 11.25 7.37
C VAL A 62 -27.32 11.76 6.16
N ALA A 63 -27.59 12.97 5.68
CA ALA A 63 -26.89 13.54 4.53
C ALA A 63 -25.38 13.73 4.80
N ALA A 64 -25.01 14.09 6.03
CA ALA A 64 -23.61 14.19 6.44
C ALA A 64 -22.91 12.83 6.38
N ALA A 65 -23.52 11.78 6.92
CA ALA A 65 -22.97 10.43 6.87
C ALA A 65 -22.78 9.94 5.43
N GLU A 66 -23.73 10.19 4.53
CA GLU A 66 -23.61 9.88 3.10
C GLU A 66 -22.40 10.57 2.46
N SER A 67 -22.23 11.87 2.70
CA SER A 67 -21.10 12.66 2.16
C SER A 67 -19.75 12.17 2.70
N PHE A 68 -19.66 11.89 4.00
CA PHE A 68 -18.44 11.34 4.58
C PHE A 68 -18.13 9.95 4.05
N ASN A 69 -19.11 9.07 3.91
CA ASN A 69 -18.93 7.74 3.35
C ASN A 69 -18.46 7.78 1.89
N ALA A 70 -19.01 8.69 1.08
CA ALA A 70 -18.52 8.91 -0.28
C ALA A 70 -17.03 9.31 -0.30
N LYS A 71 -16.62 10.21 0.60
CA LYS A 71 -15.22 10.63 0.71
C LYS A 71 -14.30 9.52 1.23
N ILE A 72 -14.75 8.76 2.23
CA ILE A 72 -14.03 7.59 2.76
C ILE A 72 -13.80 6.56 1.65
N GLY A 73 -14.84 6.29 0.84
CA GLY A 73 -14.74 5.42 -0.33
C GLY A 73 -13.65 5.87 -1.32
N GLN A 74 -13.67 7.16 -1.70
CA GLN A 74 -12.63 7.71 -2.60
C GLN A 74 -11.21 7.58 -2.03
N ILE A 75 -11.04 7.87 -0.73
CA ILE A 75 -9.73 7.75 -0.06
C ILE A 75 -9.26 6.29 -0.07
N ARG A 76 -10.17 5.35 0.23
CA ARG A 76 -9.90 3.93 0.19
C ARG A 76 -9.47 3.48 -1.21
N ASP A 77 -10.19 3.88 -2.25
CA ASP A 77 -9.91 3.47 -3.63
C ASP A 77 -8.52 3.95 -4.07
N VAL A 78 -8.15 5.20 -3.77
CA VAL A 78 -6.82 5.75 -4.07
C VAL A 78 -5.73 4.95 -3.35
N HIS A 79 -5.91 4.63 -2.07
CA HIS A 79 -4.91 3.87 -1.34
C HIS A 79 -4.82 2.41 -1.76
N LEU A 80 -5.94 1.78 -2.16
CA LEU A 80 -5.92 0.43 -2.73
C LEU A 80 -5.18 0.40 -4.07
N ALA A 81 -5.46 1.35 -4.96
CA ALA A 81 -4.74 1.48 -6.23
C ALA A 81 -3.23 1.66 -5.98
N HIS A 82 -2.85 2.49 -5.01
CA HIS A 82 -1.44 2.65 -4.66
C HIS A 82 -0.82 1.36 -4.08
N ALA A 83 -1.55 0.58 -3.28
CA ALA A 83 -1.08 -0.71 -2.78
C ALA A 83 -0.87 -1.73 -3.92
N GLU A 84 -1.69 -1.66 -4.97
CA GLU A 84 -1.50 -2.47 -6.19
C GLU A 84 -0.25 -2.03 -6.96
N GLU A 85 -0.03 -0.73 -7.15
CA GLU A 85 1.20 -0.21 -7.78
C GLU A 85 2.47 -0.69 -7.07
N LEU A 86 2.48 -0.66 -5.73
CA LEU A 86 3.60 -1.14 -4.91
C LEU A 86 3.81 -2.66 -5.07
N GLN A 87 2.73 -3.42 -5.17
CA GLN A 87 2.79 -4.86 -5.40
C GLN A 87 3.37 -5.18 -6.77
N ASP A 88 2.94 -4.47 -7.81
CA ASP A 88 3.44 -4.63 -9.18
C ASP A 88 4.91 -4.25 -9.27
N ALA A 89 5.33 -3.16 -8.62
CA ALA A 89 6.73 -2.78 -8.53
C ALA A 89 7.57 -3.86 -7.84
N ALA A 90 7.08 -4.44 -6.74
CA ALA A 90 7.76 -5.55 -6.07
C ALA A 90 7.90 -6.80 -6.96
N GLN A 91 6.90 -7.11 -7.80
CA GLN A 91 6.98 -8.20 -8.78
C GLN A 91 8.03 -7.92 -9.85
N ARG A 92 8.15 -6.68 -10.33
CA ARG A 92 9.21 -6.29 -11.29
C ARG A 92 10.60 -6.43 -10.67
N LEU A 93 10.77 -6.08 -9.39
CA LEU A 93 12.03 -6.28 -8.68
C LEU A 93 12.35 -7.76 -8.47
N GLU A 94 11.34 -8.60 -8.26
CA GLU A 94 11.53 -10.05 -8.23
C GLU A 94 12.08 -10.58 -9.55
N GLN A 95 11.52 -10.11 -10.67
CA GLN A 95 12.01 -10.47 -11.99
C GLN A 95 13.44 -9.97 -12.23
N ALA A 96 13.76 -8.72 -11.84
CA ALA A 96 15.11 -8.18 -11.91
C ALA A 96 16.11 -8.99 -11.05
N ALA A 97 15.68 -9.46 -9.87
CA ALA A 97 16.52 -10.31 -9.03
C ALA A 97 16.90 -11.63 -9.73
N ARG A 98 15.96 -12.25 -10.46
CA ARG A 98 16.24 -13.44 -11.29
C ARG A 98 17.24 -13.14 -12.40
N GLU A 99 17.13 -11.98 -13.03
CA GLU A 99 18.06 -11.52 -14.07
C GLU A 99 19.47 -11.28 -13.51
N TYR A 100 19.59 -10.88 -12.25
CA TYR A 100 20.86 -10.80 -11.53
C TYR A 100 21.41 -12.16 -11.06
N GLY A 101 20.69 -13.26 -11.31
CA GLY A 101 21.15 -14.62 -10.99
C GLY A 101 20.74 -15.12 -9.61
N HIS A 102 19.86 -14.40 -8.88
CA HIS A 102 19.28 -14.92 -7.65
C HIS A 102 18.35 -16.10 -7.94
N THR A 103 18.47 -17.18 -7.16
CA THR A 103 17.59 -18.35 -7.30
C THR A 103 16.23 -18.08 -6.70
N ASP A 104 15.19 -18.78 -7.17
CA ASP A 104 13.84 -18.67 -6.58
C ASP A 104 13.83 -19.05 -5.09
N ASP A 105 14.67 -20.01 -4.68
CA ASP A 105 14.86 -20.36 -3.27
C ASP A 105 15.41 -19.17 -2.47
N TYR A 106 16.47 -18.51 -2.97
CA TYR A 106 17.06 -17.36 -2.30
C TYR A 106 16.09 -16.16 -2.23
N ILE A 107 15.31 -15.92 -3.29
CA ILE A 107 14.27 -14.88 -3.34
C ILE A 107 13.16 -15.14 -2.31
N ARG A 108 12.75 -16.41 -2.16
CA ARG A 108 11.74 -16.83 -1.17
C ARG A 108 12.28 -16.71 0.24
N ASP A 109 13.50 -17.18 0.47
CA ASP A 109 14.13 -17.22 1.78
C ASP A 109 14.39 -15.78 2.27
N SER A 110 14.84 -14.88 1.40
CA SER A 110 14.98 -13.45 1.71
C SER A 110 13.69 -12.82 2.26
N PHE A 111 12.53 -13.14 1.69
CA PHE A 111 11.26 -12.64 2.22
C PHE A 111 10.88 -13.31 3.54
N THR A 112 11.13 -14.62 3.66
CA THR A 112 10.87 -15.39 4.88
C THR A 112 11.68 -14.86 6.05
N ASP A 113 12.94 -14.49 5.81
CA ASP A 113 13.86 -13.93 6.80
C ASP A 113 13.48 -12.52 7.22
N ALA A 114 13.00 -11.69 6.28
CA ALA A 114 12.52 -10.34 6.59
C ALA A 114 11.17 -10.35 7.33
N ARG A 115 10.33 -11.37 7.09
CA ARG A 115 8.94 -11.44 7.56
C ARG A 115 8.75 -11.18 9.06
N PRO A 116 9.55 -11.71 10.00
CA PRO A 116 9.36 -11.42 11.43
C PRO A 116 9.46 -9.94 11.77
N ALA A 117 10.48 -9.24 11.25
CA ALA A 117 10.67 -7.81 11.47
C ALA A 117 9.56 -6.98 10.81
N LEU A 118 9.10 -7.40 9.63
CA LEU A 118 7.96 -6.79 8.95
C LEU A 118 6.67 -7.00 9.76
N GLN A 119 6.45 -8.19 10.32
CA GLN A 119 5.29 -8.51 11.13
C GLN A 119 5.26 -7.66 12.42
N GLU A 120 6.39 -7.54 13.11
CA GLU A 120 6.51 -6.68 14.31
C GLU A 120 6.14 -5.22 13.99
N ARG A 121 6.60 -4.71 12.84
CA ARG A 121 6.24 -3.37 12.35
C ARG A 121 4.75 -3.25 12.01
N LEU A 122 4.15 -4.26 11.38
CA LEU A 122 2.71 -4.29 11.08
C LEU A 122 1.88 -4.33 12.37
N ASP A 123 2.29 -5.12 13.36
CA ASP A 123 1.60 -5.22 14.64
C ASP A 123 1.66 -3.89 15.42
N GLY A 124 2.77 -3.14 15.31
CA GLY A 124 2.86 -1.77 15.81
C GLY A 124 1.86 -0.81 15.13
N VAL A 125 1.60 -0.96 13.82
CA VAL A 125 0.58 -0.18 13.11
C VAL A 125 -0.82 -0.54 13.60
N ARG A 126 -1.12 -1.83 13.78
CA ARG A 126 -2.40 -2.29 14.33
C ARG A 126 -2.64 -1.78 15.75
N ALA A 127 -1.60 -1.77 16.59
CA ALA A 127 -1.68 -1.21 17.94
C ALA A 127 -1.95 0.30 17.97
N THR A 128 -1.58 1.03 16.91
CA THR A 128 -1.81 2.48 16.79
C THR A 128 -3.29 2.81 16.51
N TYR A 129 -4.03 1.90 15.86
CA TYR A 129 -5.45 2.07 15.53
C TYR A 129 -6.29 0.94 16.13
N PRO A 130 -6.43 0.87 17.47
CA PRO A 130 -7.26 -0.15 18.09
C PRO A 130 -8.70 0.00 17.62
N ALA A 131 -9.38 -1.12 17.36
CA ALA A 131 -10.82 -1.13 17.14
C ALA A 131 -11.48 -0.44 18.35
N ARG A 132 -12.15 0.71 18.12
CA ARG A 132 -12.97 1.31 19.17
C ARG A 132 -14.13 0.35 19.42
N THR A 133 -14.22 -0.12 20.67
CA THR A 133 -15.34 -0.89 21.20
C THR A 133 -16.54 -0.01 21.44
#